data_AF-E2BHY9-F1
#
_entry.id   AF-E2BHY9-F1
#
_cell.length_a   1.000
_cell.length_b   1.000
_cell.length_c   1.000
_cell.angle_alpha   90.00
_cell.angle_beta   90.00
_cell.angle_gamma   90.00
#
_symmetry.space_group_name_H-M   'P 1'
#
loop_
_entity.id
_entity.type
_entity.pdbx_description
1 polymer ?
#
loop_
_entity_poly.entity_id
_entity_poly.type
_entity_poly.pdbx_seq_one_letter_code
_entity_poly.pdbx_strand_id
1 'polypeptide(L)'
;IIKMSPQESLAYLIDHNLSKEYYKNMCKMLISRNDNVFPSYNKVAAINTAESVSISDTYAEISLQALLNYTAQRIVNMQADVVLHYARTTNSTEVETVLICSWGFDGSSGHSAY
;
A
#
# COMPACT_ATOMS: atom_id res chain seq x y z
N ILE A 1 -21.91 -2.28 15.24
CA ILE A 1 -20.61 -1.63 14.95
C ILE A 1 -20.08 -2.22 13.65
N ILE A 2 -19.86 -1.40 12.63
CA ILE A 2 -19.27 -1.85 11.36
C ILE A 2 -17.76 -1.98 11.58
N LYS A 3 -17.20 -3.13 11.23
CA LYS A 3 -15.75 -3.35 11.34
C LYS A 3 -15.06 -2.77 10.12
N MET A 4 -13.93 -2.10 10.33
CA MET A 4 -13.08 -1.68 9.23
C MET A 4 -12.38 -2.89 8.62
N SER A 5 -12.27 -2.89 7.31
CA SER A 5 -11.42 -3.81 6.57
C SER A 5 -9.95 -3.52 6.86
N PRO A 6 -9.06 -4.51 6.63
CA PRO A 6 -7.62 -4.30 6.69
C PRO A 6 -7.15 -3.12 5.81
N GLN A 7 -7.75 -2.93 4.63
CA GLN A 7 -7.40 -1.89 3.66
C GLN A 7 -7.78 -0.50 4.17
N GLU A 8 -9.01 -0.34 4.66
CA GLU A 8 -9.46 0.94 5.25
C GLU A 8 -8.63 1.31 6.48
N SER A 9 -8.20 0.31 7.26
CA SER A 9 -7.35 0.53 8.43
C SER A 9 -5.91 0.88 8.07
N LEU A 10 -5.40 0.34 6.96
CA LEU A 10 -4.10 0.73 6.40
C LEU A 10 -4.14 2.18 5.91
N ALA A 11 -5.18 2.55 5.15
CA ALA A 11 -5.39 3.92 4.70
C ALA A 11 -5.44 4.89 5.89
N TYR A 12 -6.25 4.58 6.91
CA TYR A 12 -6.33 5.38 8.12
C TYR A 12 -4.97 5.56 8.82
N LEU A 13 -4.16 4.49 8.92
CA LEU A 13 -2.82 4.54 9.54
C LEU A 13 -1.88 5.48 8.78
N ILE A 14 -1.90 5.42 7.44
CA ILE A 14 -1.06 6.25 6.57
C ILE A 14 -1.53 7.72 6.61
N ASP A 15 -2.82 7.97 6.43
CA ASP A 15 -3.41 9.31 6.36
C ASP A 15 -3.18 10.11 7.66
N HIS A 16 -3.08 9.41 8.79
CA HIS A 16 -2.87 10.01 10.12
C HIS A 16 -1.44 9.87 10.65
N ASN A 17 -0.49 9.39 9.84
CA ASN A 17 0.91 9.18 10.24
C ASN A 17 1.06 8.42 11.58
N LEU A 18 0.21 7.41 11.80
CA LEU A 18 0.22 6.67 13.07
C LEU A 18 1.36 5.65 13.09
N SER A 19 2.09 5.62 14.22
CA SER A 19 3.04 4.54 14.45
C SER A 19 2.32 3.21 14.70
N LYS A 20 3.01 2.11 14.40
CA LYS A 20 2.57 0.74 14.72
C LYS A 20 2.18 0.59 16.19
N GLU A 21 2.94 1.20 17.09
CA GLU A 21 2.67 1.12 18.53
C GLU A 21 1.39 1.86 18.91
N TYR A 22 1.19 3.05 18.36
CA TYR A 22 -0.02 3.84 18.60
C TYR A 22 -1.25 3.11 18.09
N TYR A 23 -1.21 2.57 16.86
CA TYR A 23 -2.29 1.75 16.30
C TYR A 23 -2.62 0.56 17.20
N LYS A 24 -1.61 -0.20 17.65
CA LYS A 24 -1.81 -1.34 18.56
C LYS A 24 -2.43 -0.92 19.89
N ASN A 25 -1.99 0.19 20.46
CA ASN A 25 -2.51 0.71 21.73
C ASN A 25 -3.97 1.18 21.59
N MET A 26 -4.31 1.84 20.48
CA MET A 26 -5.69 2.20 20.14
C MET A 26 -6.58 0.96 20.04
N CYS A 27 -6.14 -0.09 19.31
CA CYS A 27 -6.90 -1.34 19.22
C CYS A 27 -7.11 -1.98 20.60
N LYS A 28 -6.08 -2.04 21.45
CA LYS A 28 -6.19 -2.58 22.82
C LYS A 28 -7.20 -1.81 23.66
N MET A 29 -7.16 -0.48 23.61
CA MET A 29 -8.10 0.38 24.32
C MET A 29 -9.54 0.09 23.89
N LEU A 30 -9.81 -0.01 22.58
CA LEU A 30 -11.15 -0.28 22.07
C LEU A 30 -11.63 -1.69 22.46
N ILE A 31 -10.76 -2.70 22.33
CA ILE A 31 -11.08 -4.07 22.76
C ILE A 31 -11.44 -4.13 24.25
N SER A 32 -10.73 -3.37 25.12
CA SER A 32 -11.04 -3.31 26.56
C SER A 32 -12.42 -2.72 26.86
N ARG A 33 -13.01 -2.01 25.90
CA ARG A 33 -14.37 -1.44 25.96
C ARG A 33 -15.40 -2.29 25.22
N ASN A 34 -15.06 -3.54 24.86
CA ASN A 34 -15.85 -4.43 24.01
C ASN A 34 -16.07 -3.93 22.56
N ASP A 35 -15.27 -2.97 22.11
CA ASP A 35 -15.33 -2.44 20.75
C ASP A 35 -14.21 -3.04 19.87
N ASN A 36 -14.59 -3.96 18.98
CA ASN A 36 -13.66 -4.60 18.04
C ASN A 36 -13.84 -4.05 16.62
N VAL A 37 -13.59 -2.74 16.46
CA VAL A 37 -13.77 -1.99 15.20
C VAL A 37 -12.63 -2.25 14.23
N PHE A 38 -11.39 -2.19 14.71
CA PHE A 38 -10.19 -2.25 13.89
C PHE A 38 -9.63 -3.68 13.81
N PRO A 39 -9.16 -4.12 12.65
CA PRO A 39 -8.43 -5.37 12.50
C PRO A 39 -7.09 -5.32 13.23
N SER A 40 -6.55 -6.49 13.57
CA SER A 40 -5.22 -6.56 14.17
C SER A 40 -4.15 -6.04 13.22
N TYR A 41 -3.08 -5.46 13.77
CA TYR A 41 -1.98 -4.94 12.97
C TYR A 41 -1.40 -5.98 12.01
N ASN A 42 -1.34 -7.26 12.40
CA ASN A 42 -0.83 -8.32 11.53
C ASN A 42 -1.66 -8.47 10.25
N LYS A 43 -2.99 -8.29 10.32
CA LYS A 43 -3.85 -8.30 9.13
C LYS A 43 -3.64 -7.07 8.25
N VAL A 44 -3.37 -5.91 8.86
CA VAL A 44 -3.07 -4.66 8.15
C VAL A 44 -1.71 -4.75 7.45
N ALA A 45 -0.69 -5.24 8.15
CA ALA A 45 0.68 -5.38 7.63
C ALA A 45 0.77 -6.36 6.44
N ALA A 46 -0.05 -7.40 6.43
CA ALA A 46 -0.09 -8.38 5.34
C ALA A 46 -0.56 -7.80 3.99
N ILE A 47 -1.09 -6.58 3.95
CA ILE A 47 -1.55 -5.94 2.70
C ILE A 47 -0.38 -5.31 1.93
N ASN A 48 0.68 -4.89 2.62
CA ASN A 48 1.74 -4.06 2.05
C ASN A 48 3.04 -4.83 1.73
N THR A 49 2.99 -6.16 1.69
CA THR A 49 4.16 -6.95 1.36
C THR A 49 4.34 -6.98 -0.16
N ALA A 50 5.35 -6.26 -0.66
CA ALA A 50 5.81 -6.42 -2.03
C ALA A 50 6.40 -7.83 -2.17
N GLU A 51 5.79 -8.67 -3.01
CA GLU A 51 6.12 -10.10 -3.15
C GLU A 51 7.51 -10.39 -3.75
N SER A 52 8.31 -9.36 -4.02
CA SER A 52 9.54 -9.44 -4.83
C SER A 52 10.80 -8.85 -4.18
N VAL A 53 10.78 -8.63 -2.85
CA VAL A 53 11.97 -8.21 -2.10
C VAL A 53 12.77 -9.44 -1.66
N SER A 54 14.05 -9.48 -2.04
CA SER A 54 15.03 -10.45 -1.53
C SER A 54 15.95 -9.75 -0.55
N ILE A 55 16.12 -10.32 0.63
CA ILE A 55 16.95 -9.75 1.70
C ILE A 55 17.99 -10.80 2.08
N SER A 56 19.25 -10.40 2.04
CA SER A 56 20.39 -11.15 2.58
C SER A 56 21.03 -10.36 3.73
N ASP A 57 22.02 -10.97 4.40
CA ASP A 57 22.77 -10.31 5.48
C ASP A 57 23.53 -9.07 5.02
N THR A 58 23.82 -8.94 3.72
CA THR A 58 24.73 -7.91 3.18
C THR A 58 24.08 -6.98 2.15
N TYR A 59 22.94 -7.37 1.59
CA TYR A 59 22.20 -6.55 0.64
C TYR A 59 20.72 -6.89 0.65
N ALA A 60 19.90 -5.91 0.30
CA ALA A 60 18.51 -6.10 -0.07
C ALA A 60 18.34 -5.69 -1.53
N GLU A 61 17.61 -6.49 -2.29
CA GLU A 61 17.36 -6.26 -3.70
C GLU A 61 15.87 -6.40 -4.01
N ILE A 62 15.46 -5.68 -5.05
CA ILE A 62 14.12 -5.78 -5.63
C ILE A 62 14.24 -5.60 -7.14
N SER A 63 13.46 -6.38 -7.89
CA SER A 63 13.38 -6.21 -9.33
C SER A 63 12.70 -4.88 -9.67
N LEU A 64 13.40 -4.01 -10.42
CA LEU A 64 12.82 -2.77 -10.92
C LEU A 64 11.55 -3.05 -11.74
N GLN A 65 11.55 -4.09 -12.58
CA GLN A 65 10.37 -4.43 -13.37
C GLN A 65 9.20 -4.84 -12.48
N ALA A 66 9.45 -5.52 -11.37
CA ALA A 66 8.40 -5.86 -10.42
C ALA A 66 7.78 -4.61 -9.78
N LEU A 67 8.61 -3.60 -9.45
CA LEU A 67 8.13 -2.30 -8.97
C LEU A 67 7.30 -1.56 -10.02
N LEU A 68 7.76 -1.54 -11.27
CA LEU A 68 7.05 -0.89 -12.38
C LEU A 68 5.70 -1.55 -12.64
N ASN A 69 5.65 -2.89 -12.68
CA ASN A 69 4.41 -3.64 -12.88
C ASN A 69 3.42 -3.39 -11.74
N TYR A 70 3.90 -3.43 -10.49
CA TYR A 70 3.07 -3.16 -9.32
C TYR A 70 2.53 -1.73 -9.32
N THR A 71 3.37 -0.76 -9.71
CA THR A 71 2.98 0.64 -9.84
C THR A 71 1.93 0.82 -10.94
N ALA A 72 2.13 0.23 -12.12
CA ALA A 72 1.16 0.26 -13.21
C ALA A 72 -0.19 -0.31 -12.78
N GLN A 73 -0.20 -1.48 -12.14
CA GLN A 73 -1.41 -2.10 -11.62
C GLN A 73 -2.14 -1.21 -10.61
N ARG A 74 -1.40 -0.59 -9.68
CA ARG A 74 -1.99 0.33 -8.68
C ARG A 74 -2.59 1.58 -9.33
N ILE A 75 -1.92 2.15 -10.32
CA ILE A 75 -2.44 3.32 -11.06
C ILE A 75 -3.74 2.95 -11.78
N VAL A 76 -3.76 1.82 -12.49
CA VAL A 76 -4.97 1.34 -13.19
C VAL A 76 -6.11 1.09 -12.21
N ASN A 77 -5.84 0.44 -11.08
CA ASN A 77 -6.86 0.19 -10.05
C ASN A 77 -7.38 1.49 -9.42
N MET A 78 -6.49 2.44 -9.14
CA MET A 78 -6.87 3.76 -8.61
C MET A 78 -7.72 4.56 -9.60
N GLN A 79 -7.45 4.39 -10.90
CA GLN A 79 -8.14 5.09 -12.00
C GLN A 79 -9.21 4.22 -12.66
N ALA A 80 -9.69 3.16 -11.99
CA ALA A 80 -10.60 2.18 -12.59
C ALA A 80 -11.85 2.85 -13.17
N ASP A 81 -12.44 3.83 -12.47
CA ASP A 81 -13.62 4.55 -12.95
C ASP A 81 -13.35 5.32 -14.25
N VAL A 82 -12.17 5.94 -14.38
CA VAL A 82 -11.75 6.67 -15.58
C VAL A 82 -11.55 5.72 -16.75
N VAL A 83 -10.84 4.60 -16.52
CA VAL A 83 -10.61 3.57 -17.55
C VAL A 83 -11.93 2.97 -18.02
N LEU A 84 -12.82 2.61 -17.09
CA LEU A 84 -14.14 2.05 -17.39
C LEU A 84 -15.05 3.07 -18.10
N HIS A 85 -15.00 4.34 -17.71
CA HIS A 85 -15.75 5.40 -18.38
C HIS A 85 -15.28 5.59 -19.83
N TYR A 86 -13.97 5.61 -20.06
CA TYR A 86 -13.39 5.69 -21.40
C TYR A 86 -13.84 4.49 -22.26
N ALA A 87 -13.65 3.26 -21.75
CA ALA A 87 -14.02 2.03 -22.45
C ALA A 87 -15.50 1.99 -22.86
N ARG A 88 -16.41 2.46 -21.98
CA ARG A 88 -17.84 2.59 -22.29
C ARG A 88 -18.10 3.62 -23.38
N THR A 89 -17.44 4.78 -23.30
CA THR A 89 -17.62 5.88 -24.26
C THR A 89 -17.12 5.51 -25.65
N THR A 90 -16.04 4.73 -25.73
CA THR A 90 -15.47 4.26 -27.01
C THR A 90 -15.99 2.89 -27.45
N ASN A 91 -16.93 2.29 -26.69
CA ASN A 91 -17.42 0.93 -26.90
C ASN A 91 -16.30 -0.10 -27.09
N SER A 92 -15.21 0.04 -26.33
CA SER A 92 -14.02 -0.79 -26.39
C SER A 92 -13.97 -1.75 -25.22
N THR A 93 -13.58 -3.00 -25.46
CA THR A 93 -13.38 -4.02 -24.41
C THR A 93 -11.96 -4.02 -23.85
N GLU A 94 -11.04 -3.34 -24.54
CA GLU A 94 -9.63 -3.24 -24.19
C GLU A 94 -9.18 -1.79 -24.28
N VAL A 95 -8.29 -1.38 -23.37
CA VAL A 95 -7.68 -0.05 -23.36
C VAL A 95 -6.18 -0.23 -23.34
N GLU A 96 -5.52 0.13 -24.43
CA GLU A 96 -4.06 0.13 -24.51
C GLU A 96 -3.52 1.34 -23.73
N THR A 97 -2.58 1.09 -22.81
CA THR A 97 -1.95 2.13 -22.01
C THR A 97 -0.45 1.89 -21.93
N VAL A 98 0.32 2.97 -21.89
CA VAL A 98 1.78 2.92 -21.78
C VAL A 98 2.20 3.70 -20.54
N LEU A 99 2.88 3.04 -19.61
CA LEU A 99 3.48 3.70 -18.46
C LEU A 99 4.80 4.37 -18.89
N ILE A 100 4.77 5.68 -19.02
CA ILE A 100 5.98 6.49 -19.24
C ILE A 100 6.47 6.97 -17.88
N CYS A 101 7.66 6.56 -17.46
CA CYS A 101 8.23 6.94 -16.17
C CYS A 101 9.75 7.18 -16.26
N SER A 102 10.26 7.94 -15.30
CA SER A 102 11.68 8.03 -14.99
C SER A 102 11.92 7.39 -13.62
N TRP A 103 13.06 6.76 -13.43
CA TRP A 103 13.44 6.15 -12.16
C TRP A 103 14.88 6.52 -11.83
N GLY A 104 15.21 6.53 -10.54
CA GLY A 104 16.53 6.85 -10.04
C GLY A 104 16.62 6.53 -8.55
N PHE A 105 17.84 6.47 -8.06
CA PHE A 105 18.15 6.33 -6.64
C PHE A 105 18.79 7.62 -6.17
N ASP A 106 18.33 8.14 -5.03
CA ASP A 106 18.99 9.26 -4.35
C ASP A 106 19.57 8.77 -3.02
N GLY A 107 20.80 9.19 -2.74
CA GLY A 107 21.48 8.87 -1.49
C GLY A 107 21.05 9.84 -0.41
N SER A 108 20.77 9.35 0.80
CA SER A 108 20.40 10.22 1.91
C SER A 108 21.55 10.38 2.91
N SER A 109 21.97 11.64 3.15
CA SER A 109 22.96 12.01 4.18
C SER A 109 22.28 12.54 5.45
N GLY A 110 22.91 12.40 6.62
CA GLY A 110 22.42 12.99 7.87
C GLY A 110 21.59 12.06 8.77
N HIS A 111 21.61 10.76 8.51
CA HIS A 111 21.06 9.76 9.42
C HIS A 111 21.99 9.57 10.63
N SER A 112 21.43 9.60 11.84
CA SER A 112 22.17 9.23 13.05
C SER A 112 22.59 7.76 12.94
N ALA A 113 23.87 7.46 13.23
CA ALA A 113 24.30 6.09 13.43
C ALA A 113 23.62 5.55 14.70
N TYR A 114 22.89 4.44 14.56
CA TYR A 114 22.19 3.77 15.65
C TYR A 114 23.12 2.85 16.44
#